data_AF-A0A1F3V9N2-F1
#
_entry.id   AF-A0A1F3V9N2-F1
#
_cell.length_a   1.000
_cell.length_b   1.000
_cell.length_c   1.000
_cell.angle_alpha   90.00
_cell.angle_beta   90.00
_cell.angle_gamma   90.00
#
_symmetry.space_group_name_H-M   'P 1'
#
loop_
_entity.id
_entity.type
_entity.pdbx_description
1 polymer ?
#
loop_
_entity_poly.entity_id
_entity_poly.type
_entity_poly.pdbx_seq_one_letter_code
_entity_poly.pdbx_strand_id
1 'polypeptide(L)'
;MKNLLKLILIMVLIGGVYFSSKIIFKTPRSLTTYKKQNDQITFYPSTQTELSKITDTETIRKPASLHDQVTTKKTRNWEVNLSRELLKFQENDTKVIIQDLEELSIVESGQLRPVQKVIITYLHPNNRQSSATALVDLQNGKIIKAWNRTKHEDLSHKSLQLTPTNL
;
A
#
# COMPACT_ATOMS: atom_id res chain seq x y z
N MET A 1 55.81 -9.20 9.79
CA MET A 1 54.90 -9.47 8.65
C MET A 1 53.60 -10.19 9.03
N LYS A 2 53.60 -11.20 9.92
CA LYS A 2 52.38 -11.95 10.29
C LYS A 2 51.24 -11.11 10.90
N ASN A 3 51.55 -10.01 11.57
CA ASN A 3 50.53 -9.16 12.22
C ASN A 3 49.80 -8.23 11.23
N LEU A 4 50.44 -7.87 10.11
CA LEU A 4 49.83 -7.00 9.09
C LEU A 4 48.74 -7.74 8.31
N LEU A 5 48.97 -9.02 8.00
CA LEU A 5 48.01 -9.86 7.29
C LEU A 5 46.72 -10.09 8.11
N LYS A 6 46.84 -10.23 9.43
CA LYS A 6 45.67 -10.36 10.34
C LYS A 6 44.80 -9.09 10.36
N LEU A 7 45.43 -7.92 10.33
CA LEU A 7 44.73 -6.62 10.32
C LEU A 7 43.93 -6.40 9.03
N ILE A 8 44.50 -6.77 7.89
CA ILE A 8 43.83 -6.69 6.58
C ILE A 8 42.62 -7.63 6.53
N LEU A 9 42.75 -8.86 7.04
CA LEU A 9 41.66 -9.84 7.06
C LEU A 9 40.46 -9.35 7.91
N ILE A 10 40.73 -8.72 9.06
CA ILE A 10 39.69 -8.17 9.93
C ILE A 10 38.97 -6.99 9.25
N MET A 11 39.71 -6.09 8.59
CA MET A 11 39.11 -4.98 7.84
C MET A 11 38.20 -5.47 6.69
N VAL A 12 38.61 -6.52 5.97
CA VAL A 12 37.80 -7.11 4.89
C VAL A 12 36.55 -7.79 5.43
N LEU A 13 36.63 -8.47 6.57
CA LEU A 13 35.47 -9.07 7.24
C LEU A 13 34.48 -8.00 7.73
N ILE A 14 34.97 -6.94 8.39
CA ILE A 14 34.13 -5.84 8.88
C ILE A 14 33.48 -5.09 7.71
N GLY A 15 34.26 -4.77 6.67
CA GLY A 15 33.75 -4.09 5.47
C GLY A 15 32.74 -4.94 4.69
N GLY A 16 32.98 -6.24 4.56
CA GLY A 16 32.06 -7.17 3.88
C GLY A 16 30.70 -7.28 4.58
N VAL A 17 30.68 -7.41 5.91
CA VAL A 17 29.44 -7.47 6.70
C VAL A 17 28.65 -6.15 6.61
N TYR A 18 29.34 -5.02 6.57
CA TYR A 18 28.71 -3.70 6.40
C TYR A 18 28.12 -3.49 5.00
N PHE A 19 28.69 -4.12 3.97
CA PHE A 19 28.18 -4.02 2.60
C PHE A 19 26.95 -4.93 2.35
N SER A 20 26.91 -6.10 2.97
CA SER A 20 25.77 -7.04 2.85
C SER A 20 24.49 -6.56 3.55
N SER A 21 24.60 -5.64 4.52
CA SER A 21 23.46 -5.18 5.32
C SER A 21 22.59 -4.12 4.64
N LYS A 22 22.92 -3.72 3.40
CA LYS A 22 22.18 -2.67 2.66
C LYS A 22 21.44 -3.15 1.41
N ILE A 23 21.37 -4.46 1.17
CA ILE A 23 20.56 -5.01 0.08
C ILE A 23 19.09 -5.05 0.55
N ILE A 24 18.41 -3.91 0.40
CA ILE A 24 16.97 -3.81 0.58
C ILE A 24 16.34 -4.42 -0.67
N PHE A 25 16.01 -5.71 -0.61
CA PHE A 25 15.15 -6.33 -1.62
C PHE A 25 13.77 -5.65 -1.53
N LYS A 26 13.44 -4.83 -2.53
CA LYS A 26 12.09 -4.31 -2.68
C LYS A 26 11.20 -5.49 -3.06
N THR A 27 10.45 -6.02 -2.10
CA THR A 27 9.42 -7.01 -2.40
C THR A 27 8.35 -6.36 -3.29
N PRO A 28 7.87 -7.04 -4.34
CA PRO A 28 6.81 -6.51 -5.19
C PRO A 28 5.58 -6.18 -4.34
N ARG A 29 5.04 -4.96 -4.48
CA ARG A 29 3.86 -4.51 -3.75
C ARG A 29 2.65 -5.28 -4.30
N SER A 30 2.00 -6.07 -3.45
CA SER A 30 0.77 -6.76 -3.84
C SER A 30 -0.40 -5.77 -3.86
N LEU A 31 -1.24 -5.83 -4.89
CA LEU A 31 -2.45 -5.03 -5.03
C LEU A 31 -3.66 -5.95 -5.12
N THR A 32 -4.70 -5.68 -4.34
CA THR A 32 -5.93 -6.47 -4.34
C THR A 32 -7.13 -5.53 -4.34
N THR A 33 -8.12 -5.82 -5.19
CA THR A 33 -9.28 -4.96 -5.37
C THR A 33 -10.57 -5.72 -5.13
N TYR A 34 -11.47 -5.06 -4.40
CA TYR A 34 -12.80 -5.54 -4.06
C TYR A 34 -13.85 -4.53 -4.51
N LYS A 35 -15.00 -5.02 -4.96
CA LYS A 35 -16.12 -4.18 -5.39
C LYS A 35 -17.38 -4.57 -4.63
N LYS A 36 -18.18 -3.57 -4.24
CA LYS A 36 -19.56 -3.79 -3.80
C LYS A 36 -20.51 -3.75 -5.00
N GLN A 37 -21.24 -4.83 -5.24
CA GLN A 37 -22.23 -4.93 -6.30
C GLN A 37 -23.48 -5.64 -5.76
N ASN A 38 -24.63 -4.98 -5.81
CA ASN A 38 -25.90 -5.49 -5.28
C ASN A 38 -25.78 -5.95 -3.80
N ASP A 39 -25.13 -5.15 -2.97
CA ASP A 39 -24.82 -5.46 -1.57
C ASP A 39 -23.96 -6.73 -1.32
N GLN A 40 -23.44 -7.33 -2.38
CA GLN A 40 -22.44 -8.40 -2.32
C GLN A 40 -21.04 -7.86 -2.60
N ILE A 41 -20.03 -8.46 -1.96
CA ILE A 41 -18.62 -8.06 -2.10
C ILE A 41 -17.90 -9.15 -2.87
N THR A 42 -17.35 -8.77 -4.02
CA THR A 42 -16.65 -9.68 -4.93
C THR A 42 -15.23 -9.23 -5.17
N PHE A 43 -14.33 -10.20 -5.36
CA PHE A 43 -12.98 -9.94 -5.84
C PHE A 43 -13.08 -9.44 -7.29
N TYR A 44 -12.37 -8.36 -7.59
CA TYR A 44 -12.40 -7.71 -8.89
C TYR A 44 -10.97 -7.44 -9.36
N PRO A 45 -10.50 -8.04 -10.46
CA PRO A 45 -9.20 -7.68 -11.01
C PRO A 45 -9.24 -6.22 -11.50
N SER A 46 -8.40 -5.35 -10.91
CA SER A 46 -8.33 -3.95 -11.32
C SER A 46 -7.91 -3.80 -12.77
N THR A 47 -8.53 -2.85 -13.47
CA THR A 47 -8.14 -2.48 -14.84
C THR A 47 -6.95 -1.53 -14.82
N GLN A 48 -6.17 -1.46 -15.91
CA GLN A 48 -5.01 -0.57 -16.01
C GLN A 48 -5.38 0.92 -15.78
N THR A 49 -6.57 1.33 -16.22
CA THR A 49 -7.12 2.69 -16.02
C THR A 49 -7.44 2.98 -14.55
N GLU A 50 -7.82 1.98 -13.77
CA GLU A 50 -8.02 2.13 -12.32
C GLU A 50 -6.68 2.22 -11.58
N LEU A 51 -5.72 1.40 -12.01
CA LEU A 51 -4.34 1.40 -11.49
C LEU A 51 -3.64 2.75 -11.70
N SER A 52 -3.81 3.37 -12.87
CA SER A 52 -3.17 4.67 -13.17
C SER A 52 -3.66 5.79 -12.24
N LYS A 53 -4.96 5.81 -11.90
CA LYS A 53 -5.55 6.80 -10.97
C LYS A 53 -4.94 6.77 -9.56
N ILE A 54 -4.40 5.62 -9.14
CA ILE A 54 -3.74 5.48 -7.83
C ILE A 54 -2.30 6.00 -7.87
N THR A 55 -1.64 5.88 -9.03
CA THR A 55 -0.21 6.17 -9.18
C THR A 55 0.07 7.67 -9.28
N ASP A 56 -0.85 8.44 -9.85
CA ASP A 56 -0.65 9.88 -10.11
C ASP A 56 -0.59 10.74 -8.83
N THR A 57 -1.05 10.23 -7.68
CA THR A 57 -1.03 10.97 -6.40
C THR A 57 0.28 10.80 -5.60
N GLU A 58 1.17 9.84 -5.94
CA GLU A 58 2.50 9.74 -5.32
C GLU A 58 3.51 10.67 -6.04
N THR A 59 3.54 11.95 -5.68
CA THR A 59 4.60 12.87 -6.12
C THR A 59 5.97 12.39 -5.59
N ILE A 60 6.89 12.14 -6.53
CA ILE A 60 8.36 12.03 -6.36
C ILE A 60 8.88 10.76 -5.65
N ARG A 61 8.68 9.57 -6.24
CA ARG A 61 9.74 8.54 -6.31
C ARG A 61 9.64 7.79 -7.64
N LYS A 62 10.68 7.93 -8.48
CA LYS A 62 10.89 7.26 -9.78
C LYS A 62 10.25 5.87 -9.82
N PRO A 63 9.31 5.59 -10.75
CA PRO A 63 8.62 4.31 -10.79
C PRO A 63 9.64 3.21 -11.12
N ALA A 64 9.82 2.27 -10.19
CA ALA A 64 10.26 0.95 -10.58
C ALA A 64 9.16 0.38 -11.48
N SER A 65 9.54 -0.09 -12.66
CA SER A 65 8.68 -0.55 -13.75
C SER A 65 7.36 -1.20 -13.27
N LEU A 66 6.23 -0.60 -13.67
CA LEU A 66 4.84 -1.05 -13.47
C LEU A 66 4.49 -2.42 -14.11
N HIS A 67 5.51 -3.19 -14.50
CA HIS A 67 5.37 -4.53 -15.09
C HIS A 67 5.57 -5.66 -14.09
N ASP A 68 5.72 -5.35 -12.79
CA ASP A 68 5.65 -6.37 -11.73
C ASP A 68 4.20 -6.84 -11.57
N GLN A 69 3.89 -7.80 -12.44
CA GLN A 69 2.85 -8.81 -12.38
C GLN A 69 1.82 -8.59 -11.28
N VAL A 70 0.59 -8.29 -11.70
CA VAL A 70 -0.63 -8.69 -10.99
C VAL A 70 -0.60 -10.22 -10.90
N THR A 71 0.24 -10.75 -10.03
CA THR A 71 0.27 -12.15 -9.68
C THR A 71 -1.04 -12.40 -8.95
N THR A 72 -1.78 -13.42 -9.41
CA THR A 72 -2.99 -13.94 -8.78
C THR A 72 -2.62 -14.54 -7.42
N LYS A 73 -2.22 -13.69 -6.48
CA LYS A 73 -1.87 -14.08 -5.12
C LYS A 73 -3.15 -14.59 -4.47
N LYS A 74 -3.02 -15.74 -3.81
CA LYS A 74 -4.09 -16.35 -3.00
C LYS A 74 -4.69 -15.28 -2.09
N THR A 75 -5.98 -15.00 -2.27
CA THR A 75 -6.73 -14.04 -1.46
C THR A 75 -6.54 -14.36 0.01
N ARG A 76 -6.06 -13.40 0.80
CA ARG A 76 -5.82 -13.61 2.23
C ARG A 76 -7.14 -13.39 2.98
N ASN A 77 -7.46 -14.27 3.93
CA ASN A 77 -8.74 -14.20 4.67
C ASN A 77 -8.96 -12.84 5.34
N TRP A 78 -7.88 -12.22 5.84
CA TRP A 78 -7.97 -10.91 6.48
C TRP A 78 -8.34 -9.79 5.51
N GLU A 79 -7.95 -9.87 4.22
CA GLU A 79 -8.31 -8.88 3.21
C GLU A 79 -9.79 -8.91 2.90
N VAL A 80 -10.38 -10.12 2.89
CA VAL A 80 -11.84 -10.31 2.69
C VAL A 80 -12.62 -9.73 3.86
N ASN A 81 -12.16 -9.96 5.09
CA ASN A 81 -12.80 -9.40 6.28
C ASN A 81 -12.65 -7.88 6.31
N LEU A 82 -11.46 -7.37 6.01
CA LEU A 82 -11.21 -5.94 5.92
C LEU A 82 -12.10 -5.30 4.84
N SER A 83 -12.13 -5.85 3.62
CA SER A 83 -12.94 -5.28 2.54
C SER A 83 -14.43 -5.30 2.86
N ARG A 84 -14.91 -6.34 3.53
CA ARG A 84 -16.28 -6.41 4.08
C ARG A 84 -16.58 -5.26 5.03
N GLU A 85 -15.69 -5.03 5.99
CA GLU A 85 -15.83 -3.97 6.97
C GLU A 85 -15.74 -2.57 6.35
N LEU A 86 -14.91 -2.39 5.32
CA LEU A 86 -14.73 -1.11 4.63
C LEU A 86 -15.90 -0.77 3.70
N LEU A 87 -16.47 -1.76 3.00
CA LEU A 87 -17.51 -1.56 1.99
C LEU A 87 -18.94 -1.59 2.53
N LYS A 88 -19.19 -2.11 3.74
CA LYS A 88 -20.56 -2.27 4.26
C LYS A 88 -21.39 -0.98 4.29
N PHE A 89 -20.75 0.17 4.55
CA PHE A 89 -21.39 1.48 4.61
C PHE A 89 -21.17 2.32 3.35
N GLN A 90 -20.61 1.74 2.30
CA GLN A 90 -20.38 2.43 1.03
C GLN A 90 -21.55 2.21 0.07
N GLU A 91 -21.70 3.17 -0.86
CA GLU A 91 -22.63 3.06 -1.99
C GLU A 91 -22.26 1.87 -2.90
N ASN A 92 -23.24 1.38 -3.66
CA ASN A 92 -22.97 0.38 -4.68
C ASN A 92 -21.96 0.89 -5.71
N ASP A 93 -21.24 -0.04 -6.31
CA ASP A 93 -20.12 0.20 -7.24
C ASP A 93 -18.87 0.85 -6.64
N THR A 94 -18.87 1.16 -5.34
CA THR A 94 -17.65 1.55 -4.64
C THR A 94 -16.64 0.41 -4.70
N LYS A 95 -15.41 0.73 -5.08
CA LYS A 95 -14.27 -0.20 -5.09
C LYS A 95 -13.32 0.16 -3.96
N VAL A 96 -12.78 -0.86 -3.31
CA VAL A 96 -11.70 -0.74 -2.33
C VAL A 96 -10.48 -1.46 -2.88
N ILE A 97 -9.38 -0.72 -2.93
CA ILE A 97 -8.09 -1.21 -3.38
C ILE A 97 -7.17 -1.23 -2.17
N ILE A 98 -6.58 -2.38 -1.88
CA ILE A 98 -5.66 -2.60 -0.76
C ILE A 98 -4.28 -2.86 -1.36
N GLN A 99 -3.32 -2.00 -1.02
CA GLN A 99 -1.94 -2.11 -1.42
C GLN A 99 -1.06 -2.45 -0.22
N ASP A 100 -0.32 -3.55 -0.31
CA ASP A 100 0.65 -3.93 0.71
C ASP A 100 1.85 -2.99 0.70
N LEU A 101 2.23 -2.50 1.88
CA LEU A 101 3.47 -1.75 2.07
C LEU A 101 4.53 -2.59 2.81
N GLU A 102 4.19 -3.08 4.00
CA GLU A 102 5.17 -3.69 4.91
C GLU A 102 4.49 -4.63 5.91
N GLU A 103 5.07 -5.80 6.15
CA GLU A 103 4.66 -6.70 7.25
C GLU A 103 5.48 -6.36 8.50
N LEU A 104 4.78 -6.22 9.63
CA LEU A 104 5.34 -5.78 10.90
C LEU A 104 4.87 -6.69 12.03
N SER A 105 5.52 -6.59 13.18
CA SER A 105 5.04 -7.16 14.43
C SER A 105 5.02 -6.08 15.49
N ILE A 106 3.88 -5.90 16.16
CA ILE A 106 3.72 -4.94 17.25
C ILE A 106 3.50 -5.69 18.55
N VAL A 107 3.90 -5.09 19.67
CA VAL A 107 3.61 -5.63 21.00
C VAL A 107 2.41 -4.88 21.55
N GLU A 108 1.32 -5.59 21.81
CA GLU A 108 0.10 -5.04 22.42
C GLU A 108 -0.30 -5.91 23.60
N SER A 109 -0.45 -5.32 24.79
CA SER A 109 -0.74 -6.04 26.04
C SER A 109 0.25 -7.19 26.34
N GLY A 110 1.54 -6.97 26.04
CA GLY A 110 2.59 -7.98 26.24
C GLY A 110 2.60 -9.12 25.23
N GLN A 111 1.72 -9.11 24.22
CA GLN A 111 1.67 -10.13 23.17
C GLN A 111 2.16 -9.57 21.84
N LEU A 112 2.98 -10.35 21.13
CA LEU A 112 3.41 -10.04 19.77
C LEU A 112 2.26 -10.32 18.79
N ARG A 113 1.82 -9.30 18.06
CA ARG A 113 0.76 -9.38 17.06
C ARG A 113 1.32 -9.09 15.66
N PRO A 114 1.13 -9.99 14.69
CA PRO A 114 1.53 -9.75 13.31
C PRO A 114 0.54 -8.78 12.65
N VAL A 115 1.07 -7.73 12.02
CA VAL A 115 0.26 -6.68 11.38
C VAL A 115 0.80 -6.34 10.01
N GLN A 116 -0.09 -5.93 9.11
CA GLN A 116 0.26 -5.43 7.78
C GLN A 116 0.01 -3.93 7.72
N LYS A 117 1.03 -3.18 7.30
CA LYS A 117 0.87 -1.80 6.86
C LYS A 117 0.38 -1.80 5.42
N VAL A 118 -0.74 -1.14 5.17
CA VAL A 118 -1.41 -1.07 3.87
C VAL A 118 -1.79 0.36 3.50
N ILE A 119 -1.98 0.61 2.21
CA ILE A 119 -2.75 1.76 1.70
C ILE A 119 -4.12 1.23 1.28
N ILE A 120 -5.16 1.87 1.78
CA ILE A 120 -6.55 1.60 1.43
C ILE A 120 -7.01 2.77 0.56
N THR A 121 -7.43 2.48 -0.67
CA THR A 121 -7.96 3.47 -1.61
C THR A 121 -9.40 3.13 -1.95
N TYR A 122 -10.31 4.09 -1.76
CA TYR A 122 -11.70 4.02 -2.20
C TYR A 122 -11.83 4.69 -3.57
N LEU A 123 -12.46 4.00 -4.52
CA LEU A 123 -12.93 4.57 -5.76
C LEU A 123 -14.45 4.59 -5.75
N HIS A 124 -15.02 5.79 -5.65
CA HIS A 124 -16.46 5.99 -5.65
C HIS A 124 -17.02 6.01 -7.08
N PRO A 125 -18.33 5.69 -7.27
CA PRO A 125 -18.95 5.69 -8.60
C PRO A 125 -18.92 7.06 -9.29
N ASN A 126 -18.86 8.16 -8.52
CA ASN A 126 -18.75 9.52 -9.02
C ASN A 126 -17.31 9.95 -9.39
N ASN A 127 -16.38 8.99 -9.55
CA ASN A 127 -14.96 9.24 -9.79
C ASN A 127 -14.23 10.01 -8.66
N ARG A 128 -14.83 10.16 -7.48
CA ARG A 128 -14.09 10.64 -6.31
C ARG A 128 -13.19 9.53 -5.77
N GLN A 129 -12.04 9.95 -5.26
CA GLN A 129 -11.10 9.06 -4.59
C GLN A 129 -10.86 9.53 -3.16
N SER A 130 -10.65 8.57 -2.26
CA SER A 130 -10.06 8.83 -0.95
C SER A 130 -9.08 7.71 -0.60
N SER A 131 -8.03 8.04 0.11
CA SER A 131 -7.05 7.04 0.53
C SER A 131 -6.63 7.26 1.98
N ALA A 132 -6.20 6.17 2.63
CA ALA A 132 -5.65 6.20 3.97
C ALA A 132 -4.58 5.11 4.12
N THR A 133 -3.53 5.40 4.88
CA THR A 133 -2.61 4.35 5.33
C THR A 133 -3.14 3.73 6.62
N ALA A 134 -3.04 2.41 6.76
CA ALA A 134 -3.50 1.70 7.95
C ALA A 134 -2.55 0.57 8.39
N LEU A 135 -2.57 0.24 9.69
CA LEU A 135 -2.09 -1.02 10.24
C LEU A 135 -3.28 -1.95 10.43
N VAL A 136 -3.19 -3.14 9.86
CA VAL A 136 -4.24 -4.15 9.86
C VAL A 136 -3.72 -5.40 10.55
N ASP A 137 -4.50 -5.96 11.48
CA ASP A 137 -4.20 -7.23 12.11
C ASP A 137 -4.32 -8.38 11.09
N LEU A 138 -3.25 -9.13 10.90
CA LEU A 138 -3.17 -10.23 9.94
C LEU A 138 -4.07 -11.43 10.30
N GLN A 139 -4.50 -11.55 11.56
CA GLN A 139 -5.35 -12.65 12.02
C GLN A 139 -6.82 -12.43 11.68
N ASN A 140 -7.32 -11.21 11.84
CA ASN A 140 -8.75 -10.91 11.75
C ASN A 140 -9.13 -9.84 10.73
N GLY A 141 -8.17 -9.07 10.20
CA GLY A 141 -8.42 -8.00 9.24
C GLY A 141 -8.89 -6.68 9.88
N LYS A 142 -8.83 -6.54 11.20
CA LYS A 142 -9.23 -5.32 11.91
C LYS A 142 -8.17 -4.23 11.74
N ILE A 143 -8.62 -3.00 11.49
CA ILE A 143 -7.75 -1.83 11.50
C ILE A 143 -7.39 -1.51 12.96
N ILE A 144 -6.10 -1.53 13.25
CA ILE A 144 -5.54 -1.14 14.55
C ILE A 144 -5.33 0.37 14.60
N LYS A 145 -4.79 0.93 13.51
CA LYS A 145 -4.49 2.37 13.39
C LYS A 145 -4.60 2.81 11.94
N ALA A 146 -5.10 4.01 11.69
CA ALA A 146 -5.15 4.64 10.37
C ALA A 146 -4.65 6.09 10.42
N TRP A 147 -4.00 6.55 9.36
CA TRP A 147 -3.44 7.89 9.22
C TRP A 147 -3.38 8.33 7.75
N ASN A 148 -2.97 9.58 7.51
CA ASN A 148 -2.87 10.19 6.17
C ASN A 148 -4.16 10.03 5.36
N ARG A 149 -5.29 10.44 5.94
CA ARG A 149 -6.58 10.42 5.24
C ARG A 149 -6.62 11.57 4.23
N THR A 150 -6.46 11.26 2.95
CA THR A 150 -6.65 12.24 1.88
C THR A 150 -8.15 12.48 1.72
N LYS A 151 -8.59 13.72 1.97
CA LYS A 151 -9.98 14.14 1.75
C LYS A 151 -10.17 14.49 0.28
N HIS A 152 -11.15 13.84 -0.35
CA HIS A 152 -11.71 14.06 -1.68
C HIS A 152 -10.94 15.01 -2.61
N GLU A 153 -10.20 14.43 -3.55
CA GLU A 153 -9.80 15.13 -4.77
C GLU A 153 -10.85 14.83 -5.85
N ASP A 154 -11.42 15.88 -6.44
CA ASP A 154 -12.30 15.74 -7.59
C ASP A 154 -11.40 15.48 -8.81
N LEU A 155 -11.38 14.23 -9.29
CA LEU A 155 -10.54 13.81 -10.41
C LEU A 155 -11.09 14.26 -11.77
N SER A 156 -12.14 15.09 -11.81
CA SER A 156 -12.57 15.66 -13.07
C SER A 156 -11.45 16.55 -13.63
N HIS A 157 -10.98 16.23 -14.84
CA HIS A 157 -10.01 17.02 -15.60
C HIS A 157 -10.55 18.40 -16.04
N LYS A 158 -11.43 19.03 -15.25
CA LYS A 158 -11.69 20.46 -15.40
C LYS A 158 -10.45 21.17 -14.88
N SER A 159 -9.60 21.59 -15.82
CA SER A 159 -8.52 22.53 -15.53
C SER A 159 -9.09 23.62 -14.61
N LEU A 160 -8.49 23.76 -13.42
CA LEU A 160 -8.75 24.88 -12.54
C LEU A 160 -8.37 26.14 -13.33
N GLN A 161 -9.33 26.73 -14.02
CA GLN A 161 -9.18 28.05 -14.59
C GLN A 161 -9.03 28.98 -13.41
N LEU A 162 -7.78 29.34 -13.10
CA LEU A 162 -7.46 30.39 -12.16
C LEU A 162 -8.00 31.69 -12.79
N THR A 163 -9.19 32.12 -12.36
CA THR A 163 -9.67 33.46 -12.69
C THR A 163 -8.76 34.45 -11.98
N PRO A 164 -8.06 35.34 -12.72
CA PRO A 164 -7.28 36.38 -12.08
C PRO A 164 -8.23 37.31 -11.31
N THR A 165 -8.00 37.45 -10.02
CA THR A 165 -8.63 38.50 -9.22
C THR A 165 -7.92 39.80 -9.54
N ASN A 166 -8.55 40.69 -10.32
CA ASN A 166 -8.07 42.05 -10.46
C ASN A 166 -8.24 42.75 -9.10
N LEU A 167 -7.11 43.08 -8.46
CA LEU A 167 -7.02 44.03 -7.35
C LEU A 167 -6.69 45.41 -7.90
#